data_AF-A0A968FSA3-F1
#
_entry.id   AF-A0A968FSA3-F1
#
_cell.length_a   1.000
_cell.length_b   1.000
_cell.length_c   1.000
_cell.angle_alpha   90.00
_cell.angle_beta   90.00
_cell.angle_gamma   90.00
#
_symmetry.space_group_name_H-M   'P 1'
#
loop_
_entity.id
_entity.type
_entity.pdbx_description
1 polymer ?
#
loop_
_entity_poly.entity_id
_entity_poly.type
_entity_poly.pdbx_seq_one_letter_code
_entity_poly.pdbx_strand_id
1 'polypeptide(L)' 'MATDTNKEKQKAVELAVSQIDKQFGKGSIMRLGEEGAQVSIPAISTGCLSLDAALGVGGLPRGRISEIYGPEASGKTTLA' A
#
# COMPACT_ATOMS: atom_id res chain seq x y z
N MET A 1 18.56 6.92 31.98
CA MET A 1 19.48 6.26 31.02
C MET A 1 18.79 5.23 30.10
N ALA A 2 17.46 5.02 30.17
CA ALA A 2 16.74 4.05 29.32
C ALA A 2 16.01 4.66 28.09
N THR A 3 16.05 5.99 27.93
CA THR A 3 15.34 6.72 26.87
C THR A 3 16.12 6.79 25.55
N ASP A 4 17.46 6.78 25.59
CA ASP A 4 18.30 6.94 24.40
C ASP A 4 18.26 5.71 23.48
N THR A 5 18.18 4.51 24.05
CA THR A 5 18.15 3.25 23.27
C THR A 5 16.92 3.15 22.36
N ASN A 6 15.80 3.73 22.75
CA ASN A 6 14.58 3.71 21.93
C ASN A 6 14.72 4.65 20.72
N LYS A 7 15.32 5.82 20.92
CA LYS A 7 15.57 6.81 19.85
C LYS A 7 16.59 6.30 18.83
N GLU A 8 17.66 5.64 19.28
CA GLU A 8 18.63 5.00 18.40
C GLU A 8 18.02 3.86 17.58
N LYS A 9 17.16 3.04 18.19
CA LYS A 9 16.41 1.99 17.48
C LYS A 9 15.48 2.57 16.43
N GLN A 10 14.72 3.62 16.73
CA GLN A 10 13.86 4.29 15.75
C GLN A 10 14.66 4.83 14.56
N LYS A 11 15.79 5.49 14.83
CA LYS A 11 16.67 6.00 13.77
C LYS A 11 17.22 4.88 12.88
N ALA A 12 17.60 3.74 13.46
CA ALA A 12 18.05 2.57 12.70
C ALA A 12 16.93 1.99 11.81
N VAL A 13 15.69 1.95 12.33
CA VAL A 13 14.52 1.51 11.57
C VAL A 13 14.24 2.44 10.39
N GLU A 14 14.26 3.76 10.59
CA GLU A 14 14.06 4.74 9.51
C GLU A 14 15.12 4.63 8.42
N LEU A 15 16.39 4.41 8.80
CA LEU A 15 17.49 4.18 7.87
C LEU A 15 17.28 2.92 7.03
N ALA A 16 16.89 1.81 7.66
CA ALA A 16 16.61 0.55 6.96
C ALA A 16 15.43 0.69 5.99
N VAL A 17 14.34 1.34 6.43
CA VAL A 17 13.17 1.64 5.58
C VAL A 17 13.60 2.44 4.35
N SER A 18 14.37 3.51 4.52
CA SER A 18 14.88 4.35 3.43
C SER A 18 15.78 3.59 2.45
N GLN A 19 16.63 2.69 2.95
CA GLN A 19 17.49 1.86 2.11
C GLN A 19 16.70 0.88 1.24
N ILE A 20 15.69 0.21 1.81
CA ILE A 20 14.81 -0.72 1.07
C ILE A 20 14.05 0.03 -0.03
N ASP A 21 13.47 1.17 0.32
CA ASP A 21 12.69 2.01 -0.60
C ASP A 21 13.53 2.49 -1.80
N LYS A 22 14.81 2.81 -1.57
CA LYS A 22 15.75 3.23 -2.63
C LYS A 22 16.19 2.08 -3.53
N GLN A 23 16.40 0.89 -2.97
CA GLN A 23 16.91 -0.27 -3.72
C GLN A 23 15.83 -0.94 -4.56
N PHE A 24 14.61 -1.07 -4.02
CA PHE A 24 13.53 -1.85 -4.62
C PHE A 24 12.40 -1.00 -5.22
N GLY A 25 12.46 0.32 -4.99
CA GLY A 25 11.49 1.30 -5.48
C GLY A 25 10.48 1.71 -4.42
N LYS A 26 9.77 2.81 -4.69
CA LYS A 26 8.79 3.38 -3.77
C LYS A 26 7.68 2.39 -3.44
N GLY A 27 7.41 2.22 -2.14
CA GLY A 27 6.37 1.34 -1.66
C GLY A 27 6.83 -0.11 -1.45
N SER A 28 8.14 -0.36 -1.49
CA SER A 28 8.69 -1.69 -1.18
C SER A 28 8.59 -2.02 0.32
N ILE A 29 8.46 -1.00 1.16
CA ILE A 29 8.16 -1.12 2.58
C ILE A 29 7.36 0.10 3.03
N MET A 30 6.32 -0.11 3.84
CA MET A 30 5.43 0.95 4.31
C MET A 30 4.90 0.59 5.70
N ARG A 31 4.44 1.58 6.48
CA ARG A 31 3.67 1.30 7.69
C ARG A 31 2.18 1.24 7.36
N LEU A 32 1.48 0.25 7.91
CA LEU A 32 0.02 0.16 7.78
C LEU A 32 -0.64 1.36 8.48
N GLY A 33 -1.49 2.08 7.76
CA GLY A 33 -2.19 3.26 8.27
C GLY A 33 -1.38 4.56 8.21
N GLU A 34 -0.19 4.55 7.61
CA GLU A 34 0.59 5.78 7.37
C GLU A 34 -0.06 6.66 6.30
N GLU A 35 -0.50 7.85 6.70
CA GLU A 35 -0.99 8.87 5.77
C GLU A 35 0.13 9.25 4.78
N GLY A 36 -0.14 9.12 3.48
CA GLY A 36 0.83 9.46 2.44
C GLY A 36 1.68 8.29 1.92
N ALA A 37 1.49 7.06 2.41
CA ALA A 37 1.98 5.85 1.74
C ALA A 37 1.36 5.64 0.34
N GLN A 38 0.32 6.43 0.03
CA GLN A 38 -0.33 6.56 -1.26
C GLN A 38 0.67 6.97 -2.34
N VAL A 39 1.19 6.00 -3.09
CA VAL A 39 1.90 6.31 -4.34
C VAL A 39 0.85 6.83 -5.32
N SER A 40 1.00 8.09 -5.76
CA SER A 40 0.12 8.68 -6.76
C SER A 40 0.26 7.93 -8.08
N ILE A 41 -0.68 7.01 -8.34
CA ILE A 41 -0.74 6.17 -9.53
C ILE A 41 -2.12 6.36 -10.15
N PRO A 42 -2.23 6.57 -11.48
CA PRO A 42 -3.51 6.60 -12.16
C PRO A 42 -4.31 5.31 -11.91
N ALA A 43 -5.57 5.44 -11.53
CA ALA A 43 -6.44 4.31 -11.23
C ALA A 43 -7.66 4.23 -12.16
N ILE A 44 -8.33 3.08 -12.15
CA ILE A 44 -9.63 2.83 -12.80
C ILE A 44 -10.61 2.49 -11.67
N SER A 45 -11.68 3.27 -11.52
CA SER A 45 -12.71 3.01 -10.51
C SER A 45 -13.30 1.61 -10.68
N THR A 46 -13.51 0.92 -9.56
CA THR A 46 -14.17 -0.39 -9.49
C THR A 46 -15.68 -0.29 -9.64
N GLY A 47 -16.26 0.93 -9.68
CA GLY A 47 -17.70 1.15 -9.62
C GLY A 47 -18.30 1.00 -8.22
N CYS A 48 -17.50 0.63 -7.22
CA CYS A 48 -17.90 0.53 -5.82
C CYS A 48 -17.12 1.53 -4.97
N LEU A 49 -17.80 2.59 -4.50
CA LEU A 49 -17.16 3.71 -3.79
C LEU A 49 -16.38 3.25 -2.55
N SER A 50 -16.93 2.30 -1.79
CA SER A 50 -16.25 1.78 -0.60
C SER A 50 -14.98 1.00 -0.94
N LEU A 51 -14.97 0.27 -2.06
CA LEU A 51 -13.79 -0.46 -2.52
C LEU A 51 -12.73 0.50 -3.07
N ASP A 52 -13.11 1.52 -3.84
CA ASP A 52 -12.19 2.53 -4.35
C ASP A 52 -11.49 3.29 -3.21
N ALA A 53 -12.24 3.62 -2.15
CA ALA A 53 -11.70 4.23 -0.94
C ALA A 53 -10.76 3.28 -0.19
N ALA A 54 -11.13 2.00 -0.05
CA ALA A 54 -10.32 0.98 0.62
C ALA A 54 -9.00 0.69 -0.12
N LEU A 55 -9.00 0.72 -1.45
CA LEU A 55 -7.80 0.61 -2.28
C LEU A 55 -6.86 1.83 -2.14
N GLY A 56 -7.36 2.94 -1.61
CA GLY A 56 -6.58 4.13 -1.28
C GLY A 56 -6.28 5.03 -2.48
N VAL A 57 -6.03 4.45 -3.65
CA VAL A 57 -5.70 5.16 -4.89
C VAL A 57 -6.92 5.49 -5.76
N GLY A 58 -8.13 5.21 -5.26
CA GLY A 58 -9.38 5.49 -5.97
C GLY A 58 -9.79 4.45 -7.01
N GLY A 59 -9.25 3.24 -6.94
CA GLY A 59 -9.61 2.12 -7.81
C GLY A 59 -8.44 1.18 -8.12
N LEU A 60 -8.55 0.40 -9.20
CA LEU A 60 -7.51 -0.52 -9.66
C LEU A 60 -6.35 0.26 -10.31
N PRO A 61 -5.08 0.03 -9.92
CA PRO A 61 -3.94 0.77 -10.44
C PRO A 61 -3.63 0.43 -11.90
N ARG A 62 -3.48 1.46 -12.75
CA ARG A 62 -3.10 1.30 -14.15
C ARG A 62 -1.66 0.81 -14.30
N GLY A 63 -1.43 -0.05 -15.30
CA GLY A 63 -0.10 -0.60 -15.58
C GLY A 63 0.39 -1.64 -14.56
N ARG A 64 -0.53 -2.19 -13.75
CA ARG A 64 -0.27 -3.23 -12.76
C ARG A 64 -1.21 -4.41 -12.97
N ILE A 65 -0.78 -5.58 -12.54
CA ILE A 65 -1.62 -6.78 -12.50
C ILE A 65 -2.36 -6.79 -11.18
N SER A 66 -3.69 -6.97 -11.23
CA SER A 66 -4.56 -7.10 -10.06
C SER A 66 -5.22 -8.47 -10.07
N GLU A 67 -5.27 -9.13 -8.92
CA GLU A 67 -5.89 -10.46 -8.75
C GLU A 67 -7.19 -10.32 -7.95
N ILE A 68 -8.29 -10.86 -8.50
CA ILE A 68 -9.61 -10.92 -7.84
C ILE A 68 -9.94 -12.40 -7.64
N TYR A 69 -9.90 -12.89 -6.40
CA TYR A 69 -10.14 -14.29 -6.06
C TYR A 69 -11.26 -14.44 -5.02
N GLY A 70 -11.84 -15.63 -4.93
CA GLY A 70 -12.92 -15.94 -4.01
C GLY A 70 -13.85 -17.08 -4.48
N PRO A 71 -14.76 -17.55 -3.63
CA PRO A 71 -15.69 -18.65 -3.92
C PRO A 71 -16.54 -18.43 -5.18
N GLU A 72 -17.13 -19.49 -5.74
CA GLU A 72 -18.12 -19.36 -6.81
C GLU A 72 -19.28 -18.43 -6.38
N ALA A 73 -19.86 -17.70 -7.34
CA ALA A 73 -20.94 -16.72 -7.10
C ALA A 73 -20.61 -15.52 -6.17
N SER A 74 -19.35 -15.31 -5.76
CA SER A 74 -18.93 -14.16 -4.92
C SER A 74 -18.86 -12.80 -5.63
N GLY A 75 -19.20 -12.72 -6.91
CA GLY A 75 -19.21 -11.46 -7.67
C GLY A 75 -17.90 -11.08 -8.38
N LYS A 76 -16.91 -11.98 -8.45
CA LYS A 76 -15.62 -11.74 -9.16
C LYS A 76 -15.80 -11.19 -10.57
N THR A 77 -16.64 -11.84 -11.38
CA THR A 77 -16.92 -11.44 -12.78
C THR A 77 -17.75 -10.17 -12.86
N THR A 78 -18.56 -9.88 -11.84
CA THR A 78 -19.34 -8.64 -11.76
C THR A 78 -18.45 -7.43 -11.47
N LEU A 79 -17.35 -7.64 -10.75
CA LEU A 79 -16.39 -6.60 -10.42
C LEU A 79 -15.41 -6.27 -11.56
N ALA A 80 -15.17 -7.23 -12.47
CA ALA A 80 -14.13 -7.16 -13.51
C ALA A 80 -14.57 -6.45 -14.79
#